data_AF-A0AAU5TKF0-F1
#
_entry.id   AF-A0AAU5TKF0-F1
#
_cell.length_a   1.000
_cell.length_b   1.000
_cell.length_c   1.000
_cell.angle_alpha   90.00
_cell.angle_beta   90.00
_cell.angle_gamma   90.00
#
_symmetry.space_group_name_H-M   'P 1'
#
loop_
_entity.id
_entity.type
_entity.pdbx_description
1 polymer ?
#
loop_
_entity_poly.entity_id
_entity_poly.type
_entity_poly.pdbx_seq_one_letter_code
_entity_poly.pdbx_strand_id
1 'polypeptide(L)'
;MTTPPVPQWPADPPHRRGRPPEPICKEASTAHRTWLEPVRTRFAASGLTLDELVGRSGFSKTRLSELMRGKGLYPTWEITYSVVRALDIPVGPLRRLWRIAAVEADKKPSWITDRLQAVPSADPDVQPVAHMALYQAMAEPYSAYAQAFLQSLPRARQAIAEVFDILWLTWDEATSSPDMPRHAWQQLRATVLARAARRPAGHYDLRAAAFLTVHQAQAPNLIERLARIDVLARFFDAIAQLPDDQMDVTVLRYLCGLDPDAIAAVVGLPPALVHTLDHHARWALKQLFPDIDPQE
;
A
#
# COMPACT_ATOMS: atom_id res chain seq x y z
N MET A 1 -49.95 -13.43 44.93
CA MET A 1 -48.73 -14.01 44.33
C MET A 1 -47.81 -12.86 44.01
N THR A 2 -46.74 -12.69 44.78
CA THR A 2 -45.80 -11.57 44.67
C THR A 2 -44.59 -12.04 43.86
N THR A 3 -44.38 -11.46 42.69
CA THR A 3 -43.25 -11.79 41.80
C THR A 3 -41.94 -11.28 42.42
N PRO A 4 -40.86 -12.09 42.43
CA PRO A 4 -39.59 -11.66 43.01
C PRO A 4 -38.84 -10.70 42.07
N PRO A 5 -38.02 -9.77 42.58
CA PRO A 5 -37.27 -8.83 41.76
C PRO A 5 -36.06 -9.51 41.12
N VAL A 6 -35.83 -9.19 39.84
CA VAL A 6 -34.66 -9.64 39.07
C VAL A 6 -33.40 -8.96 39.62
N PRO A 7 -32.30 -9.70 39.87
CA PRO A 7 -31.04 -9.09 40.30
C PRO A 7 -30.46 -8.22 39.19
N GLN A 8 -30.27 -6.93 39.47
CA GLN A 8 -29.54 -6.01 38.60
C GLN A 8 -28.04 -6.26 38.79
N TRP A 9 -27.36 -6.76 37.76
CA TRP A 9 -25.91 -6.76 37.74
C TRP A 9 -25.37 -5.34 37.54
N PRO A 10 -24.26 -4.97 38.21
CA PRO A 10 -23.67 -3.66 38.06
C PRO A 10 -23.20 -3.46 36.63
N ALA A 11 -23.65 -2.37 36.00
CA ALA A 11 -23.18 -1.96 34.69
C ALA A 11 -21.66 -1.69 34.76
N ASP A 12 -20.92 -2.22 33.79
CA ASP A 12 -19.49 -1.91 33.63
C ASP A 12 -19.28 -0.39 33.56
N PRO A 13 -18.27 0.14 34.26
CA PRO A 13 -18.01 1.57 34.23
C PRO A 13 -17.68 2.02 32.80
N PRO A 14 -18.18 3.20 32.37
CA PRO A 14 -17.93 3.68 31.02
C PRO A 14 -16.43 3.93 30.82
N HIS A 15 -15.79 3.09 30.00
CA HIS A 15 -14.46 3.36 29.47
C HIS A 15 -14.50 4.71 28.73
N ARG A 16 -13.99 5.77 29.37
CA ARG A 16 -13.85 7.08 28.74
C ARG A 16 -12.83 6.95 27.61
N ARG A 17 -13.31 6.75 26.38
CA ARG A 17 -12.48 6.76 25.18
C ARG A 17 -11.74 8.10 25.13
N GLY A 18 -10.41 8.05 25.21
CA GLY A 18 -9.58 9.25 25.04
C GLY A 18 -9.84 9.90 23.68
N ARG A 19 -9.68 11.23 23.60
CA ARG A 19 -9.80 11.94 22.31
C ARG A 19 -8.81 11.34 21.31
N PRO A 20 -9.25 10.99 20.08
CA PRO A 20 -8.34 10.45 19.08
C PRO A 20 -7.25 11.47 18.72
N PRO A 21 -6.04 11.01 18.32
CA PRO A 21 -5.00 11.90 17.85
C PRO A 21 -5.50 12.71 16.64
N GLU A 22 -5.06 13.96 16.51
CA GLU A 22 -5.34 14.78 15.33
C GLU A 22 -4.88 14.07 14.04
N PRO A 23 -5.41 14.44 12.87
CA PRO A 23 -4.98 13.86 11.59
C PRO A 23 -3.45 13.91 11.40
N ILE A 24 -2.90 12.92 10.67
CA ILE A 24 -1.49 12.95 10.30
C ILE A 24 -1.20 14.22 9.49
N CYS A 25 -0.07 14.85 9.80
CA CYS A 25 0.48 16.03 9.14
C CYS A 25 0.42 15.87 7.60
N LYS A 26 -0.02 16.91 6.87
CA LYS A 26 -0.12 16.84 5.40
C LYS A 26 1.26 16.74 4.73
N GLU A 27 2.28 17.21 5.43
CA GLU A 27 3.68 17.23 5.03
C GLU A 27 4.41 15.90 5.30
N ALA A 28 3.79 14.96 6.04
CA ALA A 28 4.36 13.63 6.21
C ALA A 28 4.49 12.95 4.85
N SER A 29 5.65 12.34 4.56
CA SER A 29 5.85 11.60 3.31
C SER A 29 4.95 10.37 3.25
N THR A 30 4.76 9.83 2.04
CA THR A 30 4.02 8.58 1.84
C THR A 30 4.59 7.47 2.70
N ALA A 31 5.91 7.23 2.71
CA ALA A 31 6.46 6.16 3.56
C ALA A 31 6.29 6.40 5.06
N HIS A 32 6.31 7.66 5.53
CA HIS A 32 6.04 7.95 6.94
C HIS A 32 4.60 7.57 7.30
N ARG A 33 3.63 7.89 6.43
CA ARG A 33 2.23 7.45 6.61
C ARG A 33 2.09 5.94 6.62
N THR A 34 2.82 5.24 5.75
CA THR A 34 2.75 3.78 5.58
C THR A 34 2.88 2.99 6.88
N TRP A 35 3.80 3.36 7.78
CA TRP A 35 3.92 2.68 9.08
C TRP A 35 3.10 3.36 10.18
N LEU A 36 2.87 4.67 10.09
CA LEU A 36 2.18 5.43 11.12
C LEU A 36 0.67 5.14 11.14
N GLU A 37 0.05 4.90 9.99
CA GLU A 37 -1.37 4.58 9.89
C GLU A 37 -1.73 3.27 10.64
N PRO A 38 -1.06 2.12 10.41
CA PRO A 38 -1.28 0.92 11.22
C PRO A 38 -1.08 1.13 12.72
N VAL A 39 -0.08 1.92 13.13
CA VAL A 39 0.16 2.26 14.54
C VAL A 39 -1.01 3.05 15.13
N ARG A 40 -1.54 4.04 14.39
CA ARG A 40 -2.70 4.82 14.83
C ARG A 40 -3.96 3.99 14.89
N THR A 41 -4.18 3.09 13.93
CA THR A 41 -5.31 2.16 13.92
C THR A 41 -5.25 1.24 15.14
N ARG A 42 -4.09 0.62 15.41
CA ARG A 42 -3.91 -0.25 16.59
C ARG A 42 -4.07 0.51 17.90
N PHE A 43 -3.55 1.74 17.99
CA PHE A 43 -3.78 2.62 19.14
C PHE A 43 -5.27 2.87 19.36
N ALA A 44 -6.02 3.24 18.32
CA ALA A 44 -7.46 3.45 18.41
C ALA A 44 -8.21 2.18 18.83
N ALA A 45 -7.83 1.02 18.28
CA ALA A 45 -8.43 -0.28 18.60
C ALA A 45 -8.13 -0.75 20.03
N SER A 46 -6.95 -0.40 20.58
CA SER A 46 -6.54 -0.79 21.94
C SER A 46 -7.38 -0.15 23.05
N GLY A 47 -8.12 0.93 22.73
CA GLY A 47 -8.87 1.71 23.72
C GLY A 47 -8.02 2.52 24.70
N LEU A 48 -6.69 2.50 24.56
CA LEU A 48 -5.78 3.24 25.42
C LEU A 48 -5.91 4.75 25.22
N THR A 49 -5.81 5.47 26.33
CA THR A 49 -5.61 6.91 26.35
C THR A 49 -4.13 7.24 26.11
N LEU A 50 -3.86 8.49 25.70
CA LEU A 50 -2.49 8.95 25.54
C LEU A 50 -1.72 8.93 26.87
N ASP A 51 -2.39 9.14 28.01
CA ASP A 51 -1.77 9.12 29.33
C ASP A 51 -1.37 7.69 29.76
N GLU A 52 -2.17 6.68 29.41
CA GLU A 52 -1.78 5.28 29.59
C GLU A 52 -0.59 4.90 28.70
N LEU A 53 -0.55 5.42 27.47
CA LEU A 53 0.59 5.22 26.57
C LEU A 53 1.86 5.90 27.08
N VAL A 54 1.76 7.07 27.72
CA VAL A 54 2.88 7.71 28.45
C VAL A 54 3.42 6.75 29.51
N GLY A 55 2.54 6.18 30.34
CA GLY A 55 2.93 5.23 31.39
C GLY A 55 3.64 3.98 30.85
N ARG A 56 3.21 3.46 29.70
CA ARG A 56 3.79 2.25 29.08
C ARG A 56 5.08 2.52 28.31
N SER A 57 5.17 3.68 27.64
CA SER A 57 6.29 3.98 26.74
C SER A 57 7.44 4.72 27.42
N GLY A 58 7.18 5.40 28.54
CA GLY A 58 8.15 6.26 29.22
C GLY A 58 8.43 7.60 28.52
N PHE A 59 7.72 7.91 27.43
CA PHE A 59 7.86 9.19 26.71
C PHE A 59 6.78 10.19 27.12
N SER A 60 7.12 11.48 27.06
CA SER A 60 6.17 12.54 27.41
C SER A 60 4.98 12.59 26.45
N LYS A 61 3.83 13.04 26.96
CA LYS A 61 2.59 13.21 26.20
C LYS A 61 2.78 14.03 24.92
N THR A 62 3.59 15.09 24.99
CA THR A 62 3.92 15.94 23.84
C THR A 62 4.64 15.16 22.74
N ARG A 63 5.69 14.39 23.09
CA ARG A 63 6.47 13.62 22.10
C ARG A 63 5.64 12.52 21.46
N LEU A 64 4.79 11.84 22.24
CA LEU A 64 3.86 10.85 21.71
C LEU A 64 2.82 11.49 20.79
N SER A 65 2.28 12.66 21.14
CA SER A 65 1.36 13.40 20.29
C SER A 65 2.01 13.87 18.98
N GLU A 66 3.27 14.29 19.01
CA GLU A 66 4.04 14.63 17.80
C GLU A 66 4.27 13.41 16.90
N LEU A 67 4.68 12.28 17.49
CA LEU A 67 4.83 10.99 16.80
C LEU A 67 3.52 10.59 16.11
N MET A 68 2.41 10.55 16.86
CA MET A 68 1.11 10.09 16.35
C MET A 68 0.51 11.01 15.28
N ARG A 69 1.01 12.24 15.16
CA ARG A 69 0.65 13.18 14.09
C ARG A 69 1.66 13.18 12.94
N GLY A 70 2.80 12.50 13.07
CA GLY A 70 3.89 12.58 12.10
C GLY A 70 4.42 14.01 11.92
N LYS A 71 4.35 14.84 12.98
CA LYS A 71 4.71 16.26 12.94
C LYS A 71 6.14 16.47 13.46
N GLY A 72 6.88 17.37 12.83
CA GLY A 72 8.22 17.78 13.28
C GLY A 72 9.33 16.94 12.64
N LEU A 73 10.42 16.74 13.39
CA LEU A 73 11.54 15.92 12.93
C LEU A 73 11.12 14.45 12.82
N TYR A 74 11.71 13.74 11.87
CA TYR A 74 11.50 12.30 11.73
C TYR A 74 11.80 11.58 13.06
N PRO A 75 10.86 10.77 13.58
CA PRO A 75 10.98 10.19 14.92
C PRO A 75 12.15 9.22 14.98
N THR A 76 12.78 9.13 16.15
CA THR A 76 13.85 8.17 16.36
C THR A 76 13.27 6.75 16.53
N TRP A 77 14.10 5.73 16.34
CA TRP A 77 13.64 4.35 16.47
C TRP A 77 13.24 4.02 17.91
N GLU A 78 13.92 4.60 18.90
CA GLU A 78 13.69 4.37 20.34
C GLU A 78 12.25 4.71 20.75
N ILE A 79 11.74 5.89 20.36
CA ILE A 79 10.35 6.29 20.66
C ILE A 79 9.34 5.45 19.88
N THR A 80 9.65 5.14 18.62
CA THR A 80 8.77 4.35 17.75
C THR A 80 8.64 2.93 18.28
N TYR A 81 9.77 2.28 18.59
CA TYR A 81 9.86 0.95 19.18
C TYR A 81 9.08 0.86 20.50
N SER A 82 9.24 1.84 21.39
CA SER A 82 8.55 1.84 22.67
C SER A 82 7.02 1.85 22.52
N VAL A 83 6.49 2.67 21.59
CA VAL A 83 5.06 2.71 21.27
C VAL A 83 4.58 1.40 20.64
N VAL A 84 5.36 0.85 19.71
CA VAL A 84 5.06 -0.40 19.00
C VAL A 84 4.97 -1.57 19.97
N ARG A 85 5.91 -1.66 20.93
CA ARG A 85 5.86 -2.66 22.01
C ARG A 85 4.67 -2.44 22.94
N ALA A 86 4.34 -1.19 23.28
CA ALA A 86 3.20 -0.87 24.14
C ALA A 86 1.83 -1.22 23.52
N LEU A 87 1.78 -1.30 22.19
CA LEU A 87 0.59 -1.62 21.38
C LEU A 87 0.57 -3.05 20.84
N ASP A 88 1.56 -3.87 21.21
CA ASP A 88 1.70 -5.26 20.75
C ASP A 88 1.67 -5.37 19.22
N ILE A 89 2.42 -4.49 18.55
CA ILE A 89 2.57 -4.46 17.10
C ILE A 89 3.85 -5.23 16.73
N PRO A 90 3.82 -6.08 15.67
CA PRO A 90 5.02 -6.75 15.17
C PRO A 90 6.14 -5.75 14.84
N VAL A 91 7.31 -5.93 15.47
CA VAL A 91 8.42 -4.99 15.41
C VAL A 91 9.16 -5.05 14.06
N GLY A 92 9.38 -6.25 13.54
CA GLY A 92 10.14 -6.55 12.33
C GLY A 92 9.63 -5.84 11.08
N PRO A 93 8.37 -6.07 10.64
CA PRO A 93 7.81 -5.36 9.49
C PRO A 93 7.80 -3.84 9.71
N LEU A 94 7.42 -3.37 10.90
CA LEU A 94 7.39 -1.94 11.19
C LEU A 94 8.79 -1.30 11.16
N ARG A 95 9.83 -1.99 11.65
CA ARG A 95 11.23 -1.55 11.57
C ARG A 95 11.69 -1.37 10.13
N ARG A 96 11.28 -2.28 9.23
CA ARG A 96 11.60 -2.17 7.80
C ARG A 96 10.93 -0.95 7.16
N LEU A 97 9.64 -0.73 7.44
CA LEU A 97 8.91 0.44 6.95
C LEU A 97 9.45 1.75 7.53
N TRP A 98 9.77 1.78 8.84
CA TRP A 98 10.40 2.94 9.49
C TRP A 98 11.75 3.29 8.84
N ARG A 99 12.54 2.28 8.44
CA ARG A 99 13.81 2.52 7.74
C ARG A 99 13.59 3.17 6.37
N ILE A 100 12.60 2.71 5.61
CA ILE A 100 12.26 3.27 4.29
C ILE A 100 11.85 4.74 4.45
N ALA A 101 10.97 5.02 5.42
CA ALA A 101 10.51 6.37 5.71
C ALA A 101 11.63 7.29 6.22
N ALA A 102 12.63 6.76 6.94
CA ALA A 102 13.80 7.52 7.34
C ALA A 102 14.64 7.96 6.13
N VAL A 103 14.82 7.07 5.14
CA VAL A 103 15.52 7.40 3.89
C VAL A 103 14.76 8.48 3.11
N GLU A 104 13.44 8.35 2.98
CA GLU A 104 12.61 9.37 2.33
C GLU A 104 12.63 10.72 3.08
N ALA A 105 12.83 10.71 4.40
CA ALA A 105 13.01 11.90 5.22
C ALA A 105 14.47 12.44 5.23
N ASP A 106 15.25 12.08 4.22
CA ASP A 106 16.64 12.49 3.99
C ASP A 106 17.57 12.21 5.18
N LYS A 107 17.35 11.07 5.86
CA LYS A 107 18.24 10.63 6.94
C LYS A 107 19.42 9.85 6.38
N LYS A 108 20.61 10.22 6.84
CA LYS A 108 21.87 9.55 6.47
C LYS A 108 21.85 8.07 6.88
N PRO A 109 22.41 7.16 6.08
CA PRO A 109 22.49 5.73 6.43
C PRO A 109 23.16 5.44 7.78
N SER A 110 24.18 6.22 8.16
CA SER A 110 24.82 6.11 9.48
C SER A 110 23.85 6.43 10.61
N TRP A 111 23.13 7.55 10.52
CA TRP A 111 22.11 7.93 11.51
C TRP A 111 21.04 6.84 11.66
N ILE A 112 20.58 6.26 10.55
CA ILE A 112 19.58 5.17 10.58
C ILE A 112 20.16 3.97 11.33
N THR A 113 21.39 3.58 11.02
CA THR A 113 22.07 2.44 11.65
C THR A 113 22.25 2.67 13.14
N ASP A 114 22.74 3.85 13.54
CA ASP A 114 22.95 4.22 14.95
C ASP A 114 21.65 4.14 15.75
N ARG A 115 20.54 4.68 15.19
CA ARG A 115 19.23 4.65 15.85
C ARG A 115 18.65 3.24 15.97
N LEU A 116 18.87 2.40 14.96
CA LEU A 116 18.45 1.01 15.00
C LEU A 116 19.28 0.17 15.99
N GLN A 117 20.56 0.50 16.19
CA GLN A 117 21.46 -0.19 17.13
C GLN A 117 21.28 0.27 18.59
N ALA A 118 20.79 1.50 18.80
CA ALA A 118 20.51 2.04 20.13
C ALA A 118 19.41 1.27 20.89
N VAL A 119 18.61 0.48 20.18
CA VAL A 119 17.57 -0.37 20.77
C VAL A 119 18.00 -1.83 20.60
N PRO A 120 18.04 -2.64 21.67
CA PRO A 120 18.29 -4.07 21.56
C PRO A 120 17.32 -4.73 20.58
N SER A 121 17.81 -5.69 19.79
CA SER A 121 16.95 -6.49 18.93
C SER A 121 15.92 -7.21 19.78
N ALA A 122 14.63 -6.96 19.53
CA ALA A 122 13.56 -7.79 20.05
C ALA A 122 13.69 -9.23 19.50
N ASP A 123 13.06 -10.18 20.19
CA ASP A 123 12.86 -11.52 19.65
C ASP A 123 12.19 -11.42 18.27
N PRO A 124 12.57 -12.31 17.32
CA PRO A 124 12.00 -12.28 15.98
C PRO A 124 10.48 -12.50 16.05
N ASP A 125 9.72 -11.57 15.50
CA ASP A 125 8.26 -11.74 15.37
C ASP A 125 7.98 -12.98 14.52
N VAL A 126 7.07 -13.83 14.99
CA VAL A 126 6.65 -15.02 14.25
C VAL A 126 5.77 -14.57 13.09
N GLN A 127 6.28 -14.69 11.87
CA GLN A 127 5.52 -14.39 10.67
C GLN A 127 4.37 -15.41 10.50
N PRO A 128 3.12 -14.97 10.28
CA PRO A 128 2.01 -15.89 10.05
C PRO A 128 2.25 -16.77 8.81
N VAL A 129 2.01 -18.08 8.92
CA VAL A 129 2.19 -19.02 7.79
C VAL A 129 1.31 -18.65 6.59
N ALA A 130 0.06 -18.26 6.85
CA ALA A 130 -0.86 -17.83 5.80
C ALA A 130 -0.40 -16.52 5.11
N HIS A 131 0.29 -15.63 5.83
CA HIS A 131 0.92 -14.44 5.23
C HIS A 131 2.06 -14.84 4.30
N MET A 132 2.90 -15.80 4.71
CA MET A 132 3.97 -16.35 3.86
C MET A 132 3.40 -17.00 2.59
N ALA A 133 2.33 -17.78 2.71
CA ALA A 133 1.67 -18.42 1.57
C ALA A 133 1.10 -17.39 0.59
N LEU A 134 0.48 -16.31 1.11
CA LEU A 134 0.02 -15.19 0.29
C LEU A 134 1.18 -14.53 -0.46
N TYR A 135 2.31 -14.28 0.22
CA TYR A 135 3.51 -13.74 -0.42
C TYR A 135 3.98 -14.60 -1.58
N GLN A 136 4.11 -15.91 -1.36
CA GLN A 136 4.57 -16.84 -2.38
C GLN A 136 3.62 -16.90 -3.59
N ALA A 137 2.31 -16.86 -3.34
CA ALA A 137 1.31 -16.91 -4.39
C ALA A 137 1.22 -15.61 -5.21
N MET A 138 1.40 -14.45 -4.57
CA MET A 138 1.10 -13.15 -5.19
C MET A 138 2.34 -12.33 -5.58
N ALA A 139 3.54 -12.72 -5.16
CA ALA A 139 4.76 -11.94 -5.41
C ALA A 139 4.98 -11.62 -6.89
N GLU A 140 4.78 -12.59 -7.79
CA GLU A 140 4.97 -12.40 -9.24
C GLU A 140 3.93 -11.46 -9.87
N PRO A 141 2.61 -11.72 -9.80
CA PRO A 141 1.62 -10.85 -10.42
C PRO A 141 1.64 -9.44 -9.82
N TYR A 142 1.87 -9.32 -8.51
CA TYR A 142 1.97 -8.02 -7.87
C TYR A 142 3.21 -7.25 -8.33
N SER A 143 4.35 -7.94 -8.49
CA SER A 143 5.58 -7.33 -9.02
C SER A 143 5.40 -6.85 -10.46
N ALA A 144 4.71 -7.63 -11.31
CA ALA A 144 4.42 -7.24 -12.68
C ALA A 144 3.58 -5.97 -12.74
N TYR A 145 2.52 -5.89 -11.93
CA TYR A 145 1.69 -4.69 -11.81
C TYR A 145 2.49 -3.49 -11.30
N ALA A 146 3.27 -3.66 -10.23
CA ALA A 146 4.11 -2.60 -9.68
C ALA A 146 5.14 -2.10 -10.70
N GLN A 147 5.72 -3.00 -11.51
CA GLN A 147 6.68 -2.64 -12.55
C GLN A 147 6.05 -1.84 -13.69
N ALA A 148 4.80 -2.12 -14.06
CA ALA A 148 4.08 -1.36 -15.08
C ALA A 148 3.95 0.14 -14.72
N PHE A 149 3.66 0.44 -13.45
CA PHE A 149 3.49 1.81 -12.96
C PHE A 149 4.81 2.49 -12.52
N LEU A 150 5.70 1.75 -11.86
CA LEU A 150 6.92 2.32 -11.28
C LEU A 150 8.10 2.31 -12.25
N GLN A 151 8.00 1.54 -13.34
CA GLN A 151 8.97 1.48 -14.46
C GLN A 151 10.42 1.27 -13.99
N SER A 152 10.58 0.62 -12.84
CA SER A 152 11.85 0.44 -12.16
C SER A 152 11.74 -0.80 -11.27
N LEU A 153 12.51 -1.83 -11.60
CA LEU A 153 12.52 -3.09 -10.84
C LEU A 153 12.88 -2.89 -9.35
N PRO A 154 13.88 -2.06 -8.98
CA PRO A 154 14.14 -1.75 -7.57
C PRO A 154 12.95 -1.11 -6.86
N ARG A 155 12.26 -0.14 -7.50
CA ARG A 155 11.08 0.51 -6.91
C ARG A 155 9.91 -0.44 -6.78
N ALA A 156 9.68 -1.31 -7.78
CA ALA A 156 8.67 -2.35 -7.72
C ALA A 156 8.94 -3.31 -6.55
N ARG A 157 10.15 -3.85 -6.44
CA ARG A 157 10.55 -4.73 -5.32
C ARG A 157 10.35 -4.07 -3.96
N GLN A 158 10.70 -2.79 -3.83
CA GLN A 158 10.48 -2.04 -2.60
C GLN A 158 8.99 -1.92 -2.29
N ALA A 159 8.16 -1.53 -3.27
CA ALA A 159 6.72 -1.41 -3.08
C ALA A 159 6.09 -2.76 -2.66
N ILE A 160 6.52 -3.87 -3.26
CA ILE A 160 6.06 -5.21 -2.85
C ILE A 160 6.47 -5.53 -1.42
N ALA A 161 7.73 -5.29 -1.04
CA ALA A 161 8.18 -5.52 0.32
C ALA A 161 7.37 -4.68 1.33
N GLU A 162 7.09 -3.42 1.01
CA GLU A 162 6.25 -2.55 1.83
C GLU A 162 4.82 -3.09 1.97
N VAL A 163 4.18 -3.50 0.87
CA VAL A 163 2.81 -4.05 0.89
C VAL A 163 2.72 -5.25 1.83
N PHE A 164 3.66 -6.18 1.73
CA PHE A 164 3.65 -7.36 2.60
C PHE A 164 4.03 -7.03 4.05
N ASP A 165 4.85 -6.02 4.29
CA ASP A 165 5.08 -5.51 5.65
C ASP A 165 3.79 -4.88 6.22
N ILE A 166 3.04 -4.12 5.44
CA ILE A 166 1.75 -3.54 5.88
C ILE A 166 0.73 -4.65 6.14
N LEU A 167 0.58 -5.61 5.23
CA LEU A 167 -0.34 -6.74 5.40
C LEU A 167 0.01 -7.59 6.62
N TRP A 168 1.29 -7.68 6.99
CA TRP A 168 1.67 -8.33 8.24
C TRP A 168 1.21 -7.49 9.44
N LEU A 169 1.42 -6.17 9.43
CA LEU A 169 0.97 -5.28 10.50
C LEU A 169 -0.56 -5.26 10.68
N THR A 170 -1.31 -5.45 9.60
CA THR A 170 -2.78 -5.44 9.58
C THR A 170 -3.38 -6.85 9.41
N TRP A 171 -2.62 -7.91 9.71
CA TRP A 171 -3.01 -9.28 9.37
C TRP A 171 -4.34 -9.72 10.00
N ASP A 172 -4.59 -9.35 11.26
CA ASP A 172 -5.87 -9.63 11.95
C ASP A 172 -7.06 -8.98 11.21
N GLU A 173 -6.87 -7.77 10.70
CA GLU A 173 -7.89 -7.03 9.94
C GLU A 173 -8.08 -7.65 8.55
N ALA A 174 -6.99 -7.99 7.87
CA ALA A 174 -7.01 -8.61 6.55
C ALA A 174 -7.71 -9.98 6.57
N THR A 175 -7.47 -10.79 7.60
CA THR A 175 -8.11 -12.11 7.76
C THR A 175 -9.56 -12.03 8.24
N SER A 176 -9.96 -10.92 8.86
CA SER A 176 -11.34 -10.63 9.22
C SER A 176 -12.15 -10.01 8.06
N SER A 177 -11.50 -9.65 6.96
CA SER A 177 -12.16 -9.12 5.76
C SER A 177 -13.06 -10.18 5.12
N PRO A 178 -14.26 -9.81 4.64
CA PRO A 178 -15.10 -10.74 3.86
C PRO A 178 -14.43 -11.20 2.56
N ASP A 179 -13.48 -10.43 2.06
CA ASP A 179 -12.68 -10.76 0.88
C ASP A 179 -11.22 -10.36 1.13
N MET A 180 -10.41 -11.34 1.53
CA MET A 180 -8.99 -11.14 1.80
C MET A 180 -8.18 -10.87 0.52
N PRO A 181 -8.37 -11.61 -0.59
CA PRO A 181 -7.72 -11.29 -1.86
C PRO A 181 -7.97 -9.84 -2.33
N ARG A 182 -9.22 -9.37 -2.27
CA ARG A 182 -9.55 -7.99 -2.65
C ARG A 182 -8.90 -6.97 -1.71
N HIS A 183 -8.87 -7.25 -0.42
CA HIS A 183 -8.19 -6.39 0.56
C HIS A 183 -6.69 -6.28 0.26
N ALA A 184 -6.02 -7.41 0.02
CA ALA A 184 -4.60 -7.44 -0.35
C ALA A 184 -4.33 -6.69 -1.66
N TRP A 185 -5.19 -6.86 -2.66
CA TRP A 185 -5.11 -6.12 -3.93
C TRP A 185 -5.22 -4.61 -3.73
N GLN A 186 -6.20 -4.15 -2.94
CA GLN A 186 -6.35 -2.71 -2.68
C GLN A 186 -5.15 -2.13 -1.93
N GLN A 187 -4.55 -2.89 -1.00
CA GLN A 187 -3.34 -2.48 -0.32
C GLN A 187 -2.14 -2.34 -1.27
N LEU A 188 -1.96 -3.31 -2.17
CA LEU A 188 -0.97 -3.24 -3.25
C LEU A 188 -1.21 -2.00 -4.11
N ARG A 189 -2.43 -1.88 -4.64
CA ARG A 189 -2.84 -0.82 -5.56
C ARG A 189 -2.55 0.55 -4.97
N ALA A 190 -3.01 0.80 -3.75
CA ALA A 190 -2.77 2.07 -3.06
C ALA A 190 -1.27 2.37 -2.91
N THR A 191 -0.47 1.37 -2.52
CA THR A 191 0.97 1.53 -2.28
C THR A 191 1.74 1.83 -3.58
N VAL A 192 1.40 1.13 -4.67
CA VAL A 192 2.01 1.34 -6.00
C VAL A 192 1.61 2.70 -6.56
N LEU A 193 0.32 3.01 -6.56
CA LEU A 193 -0.20 4.22 -7.19
C LEU A 193 0.14 5.50 -6.41
N ALA A 194 0.38 5.42 -5.10
CA ALA A 194 0.90 6.55 -4.31
C ALA A 194 2.35 6.92 -4.71
N ARG A 195 3.07 6.03 -5.40
CA ARG A 195 4.46 6.21 -5.85
C ARG A 195 4.59 6.34 -7.36
N ALA A 196 3.51 6.10 -8.09
CA ALA A 196 3.47 6.22 -9.55
C ALA A 196 3.60 7.70 -9.95
N ALA A 197 4.39 7.94 -11.00
CA ALA A 197 4.47 9.28 -11.58
C ALA A 197 3.11 9.67 -12.16
N ARG A 198 2.76 10.95 -12.02
CA ARG A 198 1.54 11.52 -12.59
C ARG A 198 1.88 12.58 -13.63
N ARG A 199 1.04 12.67 -14.65
CA ARG A 199 1.07 13.73 -15.66
C ARG A 199 0.43 15.01 -15.10
N PRO A 200 0.68 16.18 -15.72
CA PRO A 200 0.04 17.43 -15.33
C PRO A 200 -1.50 17.37 -15.31
N ALA A 201 -2.09 16.54 -16.17
CA ALA A 201 -3.53 16.29 -16.21
C ALA A 201 -4.05 15.35 -15.09
N GLY A 202 -3.18 14.86 -14.21
CA GLY A 202 -3.53 14.10 -13.01
C GLY A 202 -3.53 12.57 -13.14
N HIS A 203 -3.52 12.05 -14.37
CA HIS A 203 -3.46 10.61 -14.65
C HIS A 203 -2.03 10.04 -14.47
N TYR A 204 -1.94 8.71 -14.29
CA TYR A 204 -0.65 8.03 -14.15
C TYR A 204 0.15 8.05 -15.46
N ASP A 205 1.48 8.21 -15.38
CA ASP A 205 2.36 8.14 -16.56
C ASP A 205 2.77 6.68 -16.81
N LEU A 206 2.11 6.04 -17.79
CA LEU A 206 2.42 4.68 -18.22
C LEU A 206 3.31 4.64 -19.47
N ARG A 207 3.71 5.77 -20.04
CA ARG A 207 4.35 5.81 -21.36
C ARG A 207 5.71 5.13 -21.41
N ALA A 208 6.47 5.07 -20.30
CA ALA A 208 7.74 4.36 -20.37
C ALA A 208 7.56 2.85 -20.56
N ALA A 209 6.37 2.30 -20.27
CA ALA A 209 6.04 0.93 -20.66
C ALA A 209 6.09 0.74 -22.18
N ALA A 210 5.90 1.79 -22.98
CA ALA A 210 6.02 1.71 -24.43
C ALA A 210 7.43 1.24 -24.78
N PHE A 211 8.46 1.94 -24.28
CA PHE A 211 9.87 1.59 -24.53
C PHE A 211 10.27 0.18 -24.09
N LEU A 212 9.56 -0.38 -23.11
CA LEU A 212 9.80 -1.72 -22.56
C LEU A 212 9.03 -2.83 -23.31
N THR A 213 8.15 -2.46 -24.24
CA THR A 213 7.36 -3.42 -25.02
C THR A 213 8.26 -4.14 -26.04
N VAL A 214 8.43 -5.45 -25.86
CA VAL A 214 9.37 -6.32 -26.61
C VAL A 214 9.24 -6.17 -28.14
N HIS A 215 8.03 -5.95 -28.65
CA HIS A 215 7.76 -5.78 -30.08
C HIS A 215 8.40 -4.55 -30.72
N GLN A 216 8.80 -3.53 -29.95
CA GLN A 216 9.47 -2.35 -30.50
C GLN A 216 10.92 -2.61 -30.92
N ALA A 217 11.58 -3.58 -30.29
CA ALA A 217 12.96 -3.95 -30.61
C ALA A 217 13.09 -4.62 -31.99
N GLN A 218 11.96 -5.04 -32.58
CA GLN A 218 11.90 -5.75 -33.86
C GLN A 218 11.61 -4.82 -35.07
N ALA A 219 11.50 -3.50 -34.85
CA ALA A 219 11.30 -2.55 -35.94
C ALA A 219 12.58 -2.40 -36.80
N PRO A 220 12.48 -2.41 -38.14
CA PRO A 220 13.63 -2.49 -39.04
C PRO A 220 14.47 -1.19 -39.09
N ASN A 221 13.89 -0.03 -38.78
CA ASN A 221 14.60 1.24 -38.71
C ASN A 221 14.15 2.12 -37.52
N LEU A 222 14.96 3.13 -37.21
CA LEU A 222 14.75 4.02 -36.08
C LEU A 222 13.46 4.85 -36.19
N ILE A 223 13.10 5.30 -37.39
CA ILE A 223 11.91 6.14 -37.61
C ILE A 223 10.64 5.34 -37.32
N GLU A 224 10.52 4.14 -37.89
CA GLU A 224 9.40 3.23 -37.60
C GLU A 224 9.34 2.83 -36.13
N ARG A 225 10.51 2.61 -35.50
CA ARG A 225 10.57 2.32 -34.07
C ARG A 225 10.01 3.48 -33.25
N LEU A 226 10.41 4.72 -33.55
CA LEU A 226 9.94 5.92 -32.85
C LEU A 226 8.44 6.16 -33.10
N ALA A 227 7.95 5.98 -34.32
CA ALA A 227 6.52 6.08 -34.62
C ALA A 227 5.70 5.04 -33.83
N ARG A 228 6.16 3.78 -33.75
CA ARG A 228 5.52 2.74 -32.92
C ARG A 228 5.56 3.08 -31.44
N ILE A 229 6.66 3.65 -30.95
CA ILE A 229 6.77 4.14 -29.56
C ILE A 229 5.72 5.22 -29.29
N ASP A 230 5.57 6.19 -30.20
CA ASP A 230 4.61 7.28 -30.03
C ASP A 230 3.16 6.77 -29.97
N VAL A 231 2.78 5.88 -30.91
CA VAL A 231 1.47 5.23 -30.93
C VAL A 231 1.21 4.47 -29.61
N LEU A 232 2.18 3.67 -29.15
CA LEU A 232 2.06 2.91 -27.90
C LEU A 232 2.01 3.83 -26.67
N ALA A 233 2.77 4.92 -26.66
CA ALA A 233 2.74 5.90 -25.58
C ALA A 233 1.37 6.58 -25.48
N ARG A 234 0.79 6.99 -26.61
CA ARG A 234 -0.57 7.56 -26.65
C ARG A 234 -1.63 6.54 -26.23
N PHE A 235 -1.48 5.27 -26.61
CA PHE A 235 -2.37 4.20 -26.16
C PHE A 235 -2.28 3.98 -24.64
N PHE A 236 -1.08 3.99 -24.06
CA PHE A 236 -0.91 3.88 -22.61
C PHE A 236 -1.41 5.11 -21.84
N ASP A 237 -1.34 6.30 -22.43
CA ASP A 237 -2.03 7.48 -21.90
C ASP A 237 -3.56 7.32 -21.93
N ALA A 238 -4.13 6.60 -22.91
CA ALA A 238 -5.56 6.26 -22.93
C ALA A 238 -5.95 5.23 -21.86
N ILE A 239 -5.11 4.22 -21.60
CA ILE A 239 -5.32 3.26 -20.50
C ILE A 239 -5.36 3.99 -19.14
N ALA A 240 -4.47 4.95 -18.92
CA ALA A 240 -4.40 5.72 -17.67
C ALA A 240 -5.63 6.62 -17.40
N GLN A 241 -6.52 6.78 -18.38
CA GLN A 241 -7.77 7.55 -18.27
C GLN A 241 -8.99 6.66 -17.96
N LEU A 242 -8.82 5.34 -17.96
CA LEU A 242 -9.89 4.42 -17.60
C LEU A 242 -10.26 4.54 -16.12
N PRO A 243 -11.51 4.22 -15.74
CA PRO A 243 -11.88 4.02 -14.34
C PRO A 243 -10.96 3.02 -13.64
N ASP A 244 -10.70 3.24 -12.36
CA ASP A 244 -9.75 2.49 -11.54
C ASP A 244 -9.73 0.96 -11.77
N ASP A 245 -10.85 0.26 -11.55
CA ASP A 245 -10.91 -1.20 -11.73
C ASP A 245 -10.75 -1.62 -13.21
N GLN A 246 -11.17 -0.79 -14.17
CA GLN A 246 -10.99 -1.06 -15.61
C GLN A 246 -9.53 -0.90 -16.02
N MET A 247 -8.85 0.14 -15.51
CA MET A 247 -7.41 0.36 -15.70
C MET A 247 -6.62 -0.83 -15.15
N ASP A 248 -6.91 -1.23 -13.90
CA ASP A 248 -6.25 -2.35 -13.23
C ASP A 248 -6.34 -3.65 -14.05
N VAL A 249 -7.55 -4.04 -14.48
CA VAL A 249 -7.77 -5.23 -15.32
C VAL A 249 -7.05 -5.11 -16.67
N THR A 250 -7.09 -3.93 -17.29
CA THR A 250 -6.43 -3.68 -18.58
C THR A 250 -4.91 -3.80 -18.46
N VAL A 251 -4.31 -3.22 -17.42
CA VAL A 251 -2.86 -3.31 -17.19
C VAL A 251 -2.46 -4.76 -16.92
N LEU A 252 -3.15 -5.45 -16.01
CA LEU A 252 -2.84 -6.85 -15.70
C LEU A 252 -2.95 -7.75 -16.93
N ARG A 253 -3.99 -7.56 -17.75
CA ARG A 253 -4.19 -8.39 -18.94
C ARG A 253 -3.16 -8.12 -20.03
N TYR A 254 -2.96 -6.85 -20.39
CA TYR A 254 -2.26 -6.50 -21.62
C TYR A 254 -0.82 -6.06 -21.42
N LEU A 255 -0.49 -5.46 -20.27
CA LEU A 255 0.89 -5.06 -19.96
C LEU A 255 1.61 -6.13 -19.15
N CYS A 256 0.89 -6.84 -18.27
CA CYS A 256 1.47 -7.91 -17.46
C CYS A 256 1.25 -9.32 -18.06
N GLY A 257 0.36 -9.47 -19.04
CA GLY A 257 0.14 -10.74 -19.76
C GLY A 257 -0.62 -11.80 -18.97
N LEU A 258 -1.41 -11.41 -17.96
CA LEU A 258 -2.19 -12.36 -17.16
C LEU A 258 -3.44 -12.84 -17.90
N ASP A 259 -3.78 -14.11 -17.69
CA ASP A 259 -5.04 -14.70 -18.11
C ASP A 259 -6.23 -14.14 -17.29
N PRO A 260 -7.43 -13.94 -17.89
CA PRO A 260 -8.60 -13.43 -17.16
C PRO A 260 -8.96 -14.18 -15.87
N ASP A 261 -8.80 -15.51 -15.83
CA ASP A 261 -9.09 -16.30 -14.63
C ASP A 261 -8.04 -16.03 -13.53
N ALA A 262 -6.77 -15.86 -13.93
CA ALA A 262 -5.71 -15.46 -13.02
C ALA A 262 -5.92 -14.03 -12.50
N ILE A 263 -6.41 -13.11 -13.34
CA ILE A 263 -6.73 -11.73 -12.93
C ILE A 263 -7.77 -11.76 -11.82
N ALA A 264 -8.86 -12.53 -11.97
CA ALA A 264 -9.91 -12.64 -10.97
C ALA A 264 -9.37 -13.05 -9.59
N ALA A 265 -8.48 -14.04 -9.54
CA ALA A 265 -7.82 -14.48 -8.31
C ALA A 265 -6.87 -13.41 -7.73
N VAL A 266 -6.13 -12.70 -8.58
CA VAL A 266 -5.16 -11.66 -8.17
C VAL A 266 -5.85 -10.43 -7.58
N VAL A 267 -6.94 -9.97 -8.21
CA VAL A 267 -7.64 -8.74 -7.78
C VAL A 267 -8.73 -8.98 -6.74
N GLY A 268 -9.08 -10.25 -6.49
CA GLY A 268 -10.19 -10.63 -5.62
C GLY A 268 -11.53 -10.17 -6.18
N LEU A 269 -11.81 -10.46 -7.44
CA LEU A 269 -13.12 -10.18 -8.06
C LEU A 269 -13.70 -11.44 -8.70
N PRO A 270 -15.03 -11.57 -8.80
CA PRO A 270 -15.65 -12.65 -9.56
C PRO A 270 -15.21 -12.62 -11.04
N PRO A 271 -14.93 -13.78 -11.68
CA PRO A 271 -14.52 -13.83 -13.09
C PRO A 271 -15.49 -13.11 -14.05
N ALA A 272 -16.80 -13.24 -13.81
CA ALA A 272 -17.82 -12.54 -14.58
C ALA A 272 -17.69 -11.00 -14.52
N LEU A 273 -17.29 -10.47 -13.37
CA LEU A 273 -17.05 -9.03 -13.21
C LEU A 273 -15.77 -8.61 -13.92
N VAL A 274 -14.69 -9.40 -13.85
CA VAL A 274 -13.46 -9.15 -14.61
C VAL A 274 -13.74 -9.10 -16.12
N HIS A 275 -14.53 -10.03 -16.65
CA HIS A 275 -14.96 -10.01 -18.05
C HIS A 275 -15.77 -8.75 -18.41
N THR A 276 -16.67 -8.33 -17.52
CA THR A 276 -17.48 -7.13 -17.71
C THR A 276 -16.60 -5.87 -17.71
N LEU A 277 -15.65 -5.77 -16.78
CA LEU A 277 -14.68 -4.68 -16.70
C LEU A 277 -13.79 -4.62 -17.94
N ASP A 278 -13.27 -5.76 -18.40
CA ASP A 278 -12.47 -5.84 -19.64
C ASP A 278 -13.27 -5.41 -20.86
N HIS A 279 -14.52 -5.87 -20.98
CA HIS A 279 -15.40 -5.48 -22.08
C HIS A 279 -15.64 -3.96 -22.10
N HIS A 280 -15.98 -3.37 -20.96
CA HIS A 280 -16.18 -1.93 -20.85
C HIS A 280 -14.89 -1.14 -21.08
N ALA A 281 -13.75 -1.61 -20.60
CA ALA A 281 -12.45 -1.01 -20.84
C ALA A 281 -12.14 -0.95 -22.34
N ARG A 282 -12.33 -2.07 -23.07
CA ARG A 282 -12.14 -2.10 -24.53
C ARG A 282 -13.04 -1.10 -25.26
N TRP A 283 -14.30 -0.98 -24.84
CA TRP A 283 -15.21 -0.01 -25.43
C TRP A 283 -14.77 1.44 -25.16
N ALA A 284 -14.40 1.75 -23.92
CA ALA A 284 -13.88 3.06 -23.55
C ALA A 284 -12.58 3.41 -24.28
N LEU A 285 -11.66 2.46 -24.43
CA LEU A 285 -10.41 2.64 -25.17
C LEU A 285 -10.67 2.94 -26.65
N LYS A 286 -11.67 2.34 -27.29
CA LYS A 286 -12.05 2.71 -28.68
C LYS A 286 -12.53 4.15 -28.81
N GLN A 287 -13.11 4.72 -27.75
CA GLN A 287 -13.55 6.12 -27.75
C GLN A 287 -12.40 7.09 -27.44
N LEU A 288 -11.50 6.70 -26.53
CA LEU A 288 -10.33 7.50 -26.13
C LEU A 288 -9.19 7.46 -27.15
N PHE A 289 -9.11 6.36 -27.90
CA PHE A 289 -8.12 6.09 -28.92
C PHE A 289 -8.82 5.51 -30.15
N PRO A 290 -9.62 6.32 -30.88
CA PRO A 290 -10.20 5.90 -32.14
C PRO A 290 -9.07 5.54 -33.10
N ASP A 291 -9.28 4.49 -33.91
CA ASP A 291 -8.27 3.98 -34.85
C ASP A 291 -7.54 5.14 -35.52
N ILE A 292 -6.25 5.27 -35.20
CA ILE A 292 -5.36 6.16 -35.94
C ILE A 292 -5.22 5.47 -37.29
N ASP A 293 -5.95 5.96 -38.28
CA ASP A 293 -5.80 5.55 -39.66
C ASP A 293 -4.31 5.63 -40.02
N PRO A 294 -3.65 4.56 -40.52
CA PRO A 294 -2.23 4.57 -40.85
C PRO A 294 -1.97 5.30 -42.18
N GLN A 295 -2.52 6.50 -42.32
CA GLN A 295 -2.39 7.37 -43.47
C GLN A 295 -2.09 8.79 -42.98
N GLU A 296 -0.82 9.08 -42.73
CA GLU A 296 -0.10 10.30 -43.15
C GLU A 296 1.41 10.16 -42.89
#